data_AF-A1JNF4-F1
#
_entry.id   AF-A1JNF4-F1
#
_cell.length_a   1.000
_cell.length_b   1.000
_cell.length_c   1.000
_cell.angle_alpha   90.00
_cell.angle_beta   90.00
_cell.angle_gamma   90.00
#
_symmetry.space_group_name_H-M   'P 1'
#
loop_
_entity.id
_entity.type
_entity.pdbx_description
1 polymer ?
#
loop_
_entity_poly.entity_id
_entity_poly.type
_entity_poly.pdbx_seq_one_letter_code
_entity_poly.pdbx_strand_id
1 'polypeptide(L)'
;MRLSIALKEQQGDLDLRLFLMSDAVIAGLQGQQPAEGYNLRQMLEILTAQNVPVKLCKTCTDARGITGLALVDGVEIGTLVELAQWTLAAEKVLTF
;
A
#
# COMPACT_ATOMS: atom_id res chain seq x y z
N MET A 1 0.65 -7.57 3.04
CA MET A 1 -0.28 -6.82 3.92
C MET A 1 -0.50 -7.47 5.28
N ARG A 2 -0.79 -8.77 5.39
CA ARG A 2 -0.95 -9.44 6.70
C ARG A 2 0.21 -9.20 7.68
N LEU A 3 1.46 -9.29 7.21
CA LEU A 3 2.62 -8.98 8.04
C LEU A 3 2.63 -7.51 8.49
N SER A 4 2.27 -6.57 7.60
CA SER A 4 2.19 -5.14 7.91
C SER A 4 1.22 -4.86 9.06
N ILE A 5 0.05 -5.52 9.06
CA ILE A 5 -0.93 -5.43 10.14
C ILE A 5 -0.33 -5.98 11.44
N ALA A 6 0.24 -7.18 11.40
CA ALA A 6 0.86 -7.80 12.56
C ALA A 6 1.99 -6.93 13.14
N LEU A 7 2.79 -6.26 12.31
CA LEU A 7 3.85 -5.34 12.76
C LEU A 7 3.27 -4.16 13.54
N LYS A 8 2.19 -3.53 13.06
CA LYS A 8 1.54 -2.43 13.79
C LYS A 8 0.83 -2.88 15.06
N GLU A 9 0.30 -4.10 15.10
CA GLU A 9 -0.27 -4.68 16.31
C GLU A 9 0.81 -4.96 17.38
N GLN A 10 1.98 -5.45 16.97
CA GLN A 10 3.10 -5.70 17.89
C GLN A 10 3.77 -4.41 18.36
N GLN A 11 3.81 -3.39 17.49
CA GLN A 11 4.42 -2.10 17.79
C GLN A 11 3.59 -0.95 17.20
N GLY A 12 2.70 -0.38 18.01
CA GLY A 12 1.74 0.63 17.57
C GLY A 12 2.36 1.94 17.09
N ASP A 13 3.50 2.33 17.67
CA ASP A 13 4.26 3.54 17.35
C ASP A 13 5.26 3.35 16.19
N LEU A 14 5.31 2.15 15.59
CA LEU A 14 6.17 1.86 14.44
C LEU A 14 5.84 2.79 13.25
N ASP A 15 6.86 3.51 12.75
CA ASP A 15 6.81 4.22 11.46
C ASP A 15 6.90 3.18 10.33
N LEU A 16 5.74 2.60 10.02
CA LEU A 16 5.57 1.67 8.92
C LEU A 16 5.06 2.42 7.70
N ARG A 17 5.62 2.11 6.53
CA ARG A 17 5.18 2.65 5.23
C ARG A 17 5.07 1.52 4.22
N LEU A 18 4.07 1.59 3.33
CA LEU A 18 3.86 0.60 2.27
C LEU A 18 3.93 1.26 0.90
N PHE A 19 4.69 0.64 0.00
CA PHE A 19 4.78 1.05 -1.39
C PHE A 19 4.50 -0.15 -2.30
N LEU A 20 3.51 -0.03 -3.19
CA LEU A 20 3.07 -1.10 -4.08
C LEU A 20 3.60 -0.82 -5.49
N MET A 21 4.26 -1.82 -6.08
CA MET A 21 4.87 -1.75 -7.41
C MET A 21 4.30 -2.83 -8.32
N SER A 22 4.51 -2.66 -9.63
CA SER A 22 4.12 -3.65 -10.65
C SER A 22 2.65 -4.05 -10.51
N ASP A 23 2.31 -5.35 -10.50
CA ASP A 23 0.92 -5.82 -10.43
C ASP A 23 0.25 -5.53 -9.09
N ALA A 24 1.02 -5.32 -8.02
CA ALA A 24 0.47 -5.04 -6.71
C ALA A 24 -0.35 -3.75 -6.69
N VAL A 25 -0.12 -2.81 -7.62
CA VAL A 25 -0.90 -1.56 -7.66
C VAL A 25 -2.40 -1.78 -7.88
N ILE A 26 -2.80 -2.90 -8.49
CA ILE A 26 -4.23 -3.26 -8.66
C ILE A 26 -4.92 -3.47 -7.31
N ALA A 27 -4.18 -3.89 -6.27
CA ALA A 27 -4.72 -4.04 -4.93
C ALA A 27 -5.22 -2.72 -4.32
N GLY A 28 -4.83 -1.57 -4.88
CA GLY A 28 -5.28 -0.25 -4.44
C GLY A 28 -6.66 0.15 -4.97
N LEU A 29 -7.32 -0.64 -5.81
CA LEU A 29 -8.65 -0.30 -6.36
C LEU A 29 -9.78 -0.45 -5.32
N GLN A 30 -10.70 0.49 -5.29
CA GLN A 30 -11.82 0.51 -4.33
C GLN A 30 -12.85 -0.60 -4.54
N GLY A 31 -13.07 -1.01 -5.80
CA GLY A 31 -14.18 -1.89 -6.23
C GLY A 31 -14.06 -3.37 -5.87
N GLN A 32 -13.11 -3.75 -5.01
CA GLN A 32 -12.85 -5.16 -4.69
C GLN A 32 -13.96 -5.79 -3.84
N GLN A 33 -14.53 -6.90 -4.32
CA GLN A 33 -15.53 -7.73 -3.63
C GLN A 33 -15.25 -9.22 -3.88
N PRO A 34 -14.17 -9.79 -3.29
CA PRO A 34 -13.89 -11.21 -3.45
C PRO A 34 -14.98 -12.07 -2.79
N ALA A 35 -15.41 -13.14 -3.47
CA ALA A 35 -16.40 -14.07 -2.94
C ALA A 35 -15.87 -14.93 -1.79
N GLU A 36 -14.57 -15.27 -1.85
CA GLU A 36 -13.87 -16.07 -0.84
C GLU A 36 -12.47 -15.50 -0.59
N GLY A 37 -11.89 -15.84 0.56
CA GLY A 37 -10.53 -15.48 0.91
C GLY A 37 -10.37 -14.06 1.45
N TYR A 38 -9.16 -13.52 1.32
CA TYR A 38 -8.80 -12.23 1.90
C TYR A 38 -9.25 -11.06 1.02
N ASN A 39 -9.86 -10.07 1.65
CA ASN A 39 -10.18 -8.80 0.99
C ASN A 39 -9.05 -7.79 1.17
N LEU A 40 -8.30 -7.53 0.10
CA LEU A 40 -7.16 -6.59 0.14
C LEU A 40 -7.61 -5.16 0.40
N ARG A 41 -8.81 -4.76 -0.03
CA ARG A 41 -9.37 -3.43 0.32
C ARG A 41 -9.48 -3.28 1.83
N GLN A 42 -10.09 -4.25 2.51
CA GLN A 42 -10.23 -4.20 3.96
C GLN A 42 -8.87 -4.14 4.67
N MET A 43 -7.87 -4.89 4.18
CA MET A 43 -6.52 -4.83 4.74
C MET A 43 -5.86 -3.46 4.56
N LEU A 44 -6.08 -2.81 3.41
CA LEU A 44 -5.60 -1.46 3.15
C LEU A 44 -6.32 -0.41 4.02
N GLU A 45 -7.64 -0.54 4.18
CA GLU A 45 -8.45 0.31 5.06
C GLU A 45 -7.96 0.23 6.52
N ILE A 46 -7.64 -0.98 7.00
CA ILE A 46 -7.07 -1.17 8.35
C ILE A 46 -5.73 -0.43 8.49
N LEU A 47 -4.84 -0.56 7.52
CA LEU A 47 -3.51 0.06 7.57
C LEU A 47 -3.60 1.59 7.49
N THR A 48 -4.39 2.11 6.57
CA THR A 48 -4.58 3.56 6.39
C THR A 48 -5.30 4.20 7.59
N ALA A 49 -6.26 3.51 8.21
CA ALA A 49 -6.89 3.95 9.46
C ALA A 49 -5.90 4.01 10.65
N GLN A 50 -4.82 3.25 10.60
CA GLN A 50 -3.70 3.30 11.55
C GLN A 50 -2.62 4.32 11.15
N ASN A 51 -2.92 5.22 10.22
CA ASN A 51 -2.02 6.23 9.66
C ASN A 51 -0.77 5.66 9.00
N VAL A 52 -0.83 4.42 8.49
CA VAL A 52 0.25 3.83 7.69
C VAL A 52 0.18 4.42 6.28
N PRO A 53 1.18 5.17 5.80
CA PRO A 53 1.18 5.69 4.45
C PRO A 53 1.23 4.54 3.44
N VAL A 54 0.28 4.53 2.49
CA VAL A 54 0.24 3.55 1.40
C VAL A 54 0.33 4.27 0.06
N LYS A 55 1.35 3.95 -0.73
CA LYS A 55 1.60 4.56 -2.03
C LYS A 55 1.62 3.53 -3.16
N LEU A 56 1.03 3.87 -4.30
CA LEU A 56 1.08 3.09 -5.54
C LEU A 56 2.08 3.72 -6.51
N CYS A 57 2.96 2.92 -7.08
CA CYS A 57 3.90 3.34 -8.12
C CYS A 57 3.18 4.01 -9.31
N LYS A 58 3.43 5.30 -9.54
CA LYS A 58 2.83 6.12 -10.62
C LYS A 58 2.94 5.50 -12.01
N THR A 59 4.16 5.15 -12.44
CA THR A 59 4.35 4.56 -13.78
C THR A 59 3.70 3.18 -13.89
N CYS A 60 3.59 2.45 -12.77
CA CYS A 60 2.93 1.16 -12.71
C CYS A 60 1.40 1.28 -12.79
N THR A 61 0.81 2.32 -12.18
CA THR A 61 -0.63 2.63 -12.31
C THR A 61 -0.96 3.13 -13.71
N ASP A 62 -0.10 3.96 -14.31
CA ASP A 62 -0.25 4.45 -15.68
C ASP A 62 -0.20 3.27 -16.67
N ALA A 63 0.78 2.38 -16.54
CA ALA A 63 0.92 1.20 -17.39
C ALA A 63 -0.27 0.22 -17.31
N ARG A 64 -1.01 0.22 -16.21
CA ARG A 64 -2.21 -0.61 -16.01
C ARG A 64 -3.52 0.14 -16.26
N GLY A 65 -3.46 1.43 -16.60
CA GLY A 65 -4.63 2.25 -16.87
C GLY A 65 -5.50 2.55 -15.64
N ILE A 66 -4.95 2.45 -14.42
CA ILE A 66 -5.73 2.61 -13.18
C ILE A 66 -5.54 3.96 -12.48
N THR A 67 -4.64 4.81 -12.98
CA THR A 67 -4.30 6.10 -12.34
C THR A 67 -5.50 7.00 -12.05
N GLY A 68 -6.50 7.03 -12.93
CA GLY A 68 -7.69 7.87 -12.77
C GLY A 68 -8.87 7.17 -12.08
N LEU A 69 -8.70 5.94 -11.62
CA LEU A 69 -9.76 5.16 -10.99
C LEU A 69 -9.82 5.45 -9.49
N ALA A 70 -10.98 5.21 -8.89
CA ALA A 70 -11.16 5.35 -7.46
C ALA A 70 -10.30 4.32 -6.71
N LEU A 71 -9.46 4.83 -5.82
CA LEU A 71 -8.61 4.03 -4.94
C LEU A 71 -9.28 3.80 -3.60
N VAL A 72 -8.78 2.82 -2.84
CA VAL A 72 -9.13 2.64 -1.44
C VAL A 72 -8.80 3.92 -0.65
N ASP A 73 -9.66 4.29 0.30
CA ASP A 73 -9.47 5.50 1.11
C ASP A 73 -8.09 5.49 1.80
N GLY A 74 -7.39 6.62 1.73
CA GLY A 74 -6.03 6.78 2.27
C GLY A 74 -4.90 6.17 1.42
N VAL A 75 -5.22 5.47 0.32
CA VAL A 75 -4.22 5.03 -0.65
C VAL A 75 -3.98 6.14 -1.67
N GLU A 76 -2.71 6.47 -1.87
CA GLU A 76 -2.31 7.54 -2.78
C GLU A 76 -1.38 7.04 -3.88
N ILE A 77 -1.26 7.79 -4.98
CA ILE A 77 -0.24 7.51 -5.99
C ILE A 77 1.07 8.19 -5.56
N GLY A 78 2.16 7.45 -5.62
CA GLY A 78 3.51 7.93 -5.32
C GLY A 78 4.52 7.65 -6.43
N THR A 79 5.71 8.20 -6.29
CA THR A 79 6.78 8.12 -7.28
C THR A 79 7.92 7.22 -6.82
N LEU A 80 8.75 6.76 -7.78
CA LEU A 80 9.94 6.00 -7.44
C LEU A 80 10.96 6.83 -6.65
N VAL A 81 10.94 8.16 -6.80
CA VAL A 81 11.77 9.08 -6.01
C VAL A 81 11.37 9.06 -4.55
N GLU A 82 10.06 9.07 -4.25
CA GLU A 82 9.58 8.94 -2.86
C GLU A 82 9.95 7.58 -2.27
N LEU A 83 9.83 6.49 -3.03
CA LEU A 83 10.27 5.17 -2.58
C LEU A 83 11.77 5.14 -2.27
N ALA A 84 12.59 5.78 -3.10
CA ALA A 84 14.03 5.88 -2.86
C ALA A 84 14.33 6.64 -1.57
N GLN A 85 13.63 7.76 -1.33
CA GLN A 85 13.74 8.52 -0.08
C GLN A 85 13.32 7.69 1.14
N TRP A 86 12.20 6.97 1.05
CA TRP A 86 11.75 6.07 2.12
C TRP A 86 12.77 4.97 2.39
N THR A 87 13.35 4.39 1.34
CA THR A 87 14.37 3.34 1.45
C THR A 87 15.64 3.86 2.13
N LEU A 88 16.11 5.06 1.78
CA LEU A 88 17.28 5.68 2.40
C LEU A 88 17.07 6.05 3.87
N ALA A 89 15.84 6.41 4.24
CA ALA A 89 15.49 6.77 5.61
C ALA A 89 15.12 5.57 6.50
N ALA A 90 14.85 4.39 5.91
CA ALA A 90 14.39 3.23 6.64
C ALA A 90 15.56 2.46 7.28
N GLU A 91 15.35 2.00 8.51
CA GLU A 91 16.27 1.06 9.17
C GLU A 91 16.21 -0.33 8.54
N LYS A 92 15.03 -0.70 8.01
CA LYS A 92 14.79 -2.01 7.42
C LYS A 92 13.79 -1.92 6.28
N VAL A 93 14.10 -2.59 5.18
CA VAL A 93 13.21 -2.76 4.03
C VAL A 93 12.85 -4.23 3.87
N LEU A 94 11.57 -4.52 3.69
CA LEU A 94 11.03 -5.85 3.42
C LEU A 94 10.37 -5.84 2.03
N THR A 95 10.78 -6.74 1.15
CA THR A 95 10.25 -6.89 -0.21
C THR A 95 9.57 -8.24 -0.38
N PHE A 96 8.43 -8.26 -1.08
CA PHE A 96 7.60 -9.44 -1.34
C PHE A 96 7.19 -9.51 -2.80
#